data_AF-A0A9P3C4E6-F1
#
_entry.id   AF-A0A9P3C4E6-F1
#
_cell.length_a   1.000
_cell.length_b   1.000
_cell.length_c   1.000
_cell.angle_alpha   90.00
_cell.angle_beta   90.00
_cell.angle_gamma   90.00
#
_symmetry.space_group_name_H-M   'P 1'
#
loop_
_entity.id
_entity.type
_entity.pdbx_description
1 polymer ?
#
loop_
_entity_poly.entity_id
_entity_poly.type
_entity_poly.pdbx_seq_one_letter_code
_entity_poly.pdbx_strand_id
1 'polypeptide(L)'
;MSTRARPPASQRPTTPPDPTLRTRPVPRTRNFTCRSFGPDAVPNINELVQPLEDVRQDADPATYVNPMDAQLFASLQDDIWDLLKEIELHEFDYNEAGEMRGRDPTWGFYAFVTDYSANVLDKIPQAMDHLIEVTRRNSRAQSITAYTDEACHRFKLSVVEDEETLSGASDDRIREEFQA
;
A
#
# COMPACT_ATOMS: atom_id res chain seq x y z
N MET A 1 -26.89 8.02 -20.65
CA MET A 1 -26.90 8.25 -19.19
C MET A 1 -26.83 6.90 -18.52
N SER A 2 -25.66 6.52 -17.98
CA SER A 2 -25.45 5.23 -17.31
C SER A 2 -25.01 5.51 -15.89
N THR A 3 -25.88 5.24 -14.92
CA THR A 3 -25.58 5.31 -13.50
C THR A 3 -24.72 4.11 -13.13
N ARG A 4 -23.42 4.33 -12.90
CA ARG A 4 -22.53 3.34 -12.27
C ARG A 4 -23.09 3.01 -10.88
N ALA A 5 -23.56 1.78 -10.72
CA ALA A 5 -23.98 1.24 -9.43
C ALA A 5 -22.78 1.21 -8.49
N ARG A 6 -22.98 1.73 -7.27
CA ARG A 6 -22.04 1.62 -6.15
C ARG A 6 -21.73 0.14 -5.90
N PRO A 7 -20.47 -0.28 -5.74
CA PRO A 7 -20.17 -1.63 -5.29
C PRO A 7 -20.87 -1.90 -3.96
N PRO A 8 -21.37 -3.12 -3.71
CA PRO A 8 -21.96 -3.47 -2.42
C PRO A 8 -20.93 -3.23 -1.31
N ALA A 9 -21.35 -2.56 -0.24
CA ALA A 9 -20.54 -2.38 0.96
C ALA A 9 -20.05 -3.75 1.43
N SER A 10 -18.73 -3.90 1.56
CA SER A 10 -18.10 -5.09 2.15
C SER A 10 -18.83 -5.44 3.44
N GLN A 11 -19.38 -6.65 3.52
CA GLN A 11 -20.17 -7.07 4.67
C GLN A 11 -19.26 -7.10 5.90
N ARG A 12 -19.54 -6.23 6.87
CA ARG A 12 -18.86 -6.18 8.16
C ARG A 12 -18.85 -7.58 8.79
N PRO A 13 -17.74 -8.03 9.39
CA PRO A 13 -17.74 -9.20 10.26
C PRO A 13 -18.85 -9.10 11.31
N THR A 14 -19.48 -10.22 11.66
CA THR A 14 -20.65 -10.31 12.56
C THR A 14 -20.38 -9.96 14.03
N THR A 15 -19.20 -9.44 14.36
CA THR A 15 -18.88 -8.95 15.71
C THR A 15 -19.64 -7.66 16.00
N PRO A 16 -20.19 -7.52 17.23
CA PRO A 16 -20.80 -6.27 17.64
C PRO A 16 -19.77 -5.14 17.58
N PRO A 17 -20.19 -3.93 17.16
CA PRO A 17 -19.29 -2.79 17.04
C PRO A 17 -18.52 -2.53 18.32
N ASP A 18 -17.23 -2.20 18.19
CA ASP A 18 -16.40 -1.79 19.32
C ASP A 18 -17.16 -0.75 20.18
N PRO A 19 -17.48 -1.07 21.45
CA PRO A 19 -18.28 -0.20 22.30
C PRO A 19 -17.55 1.12 22.61
N THR A 20 -16.22 1.17 22.51
CA THR A 20 -15.42 2.38 22.73
C THR A 20 -15.71 3.47 21.70
N LEU A 21 -16.24 3.13 20.52
CA LEU A 21 -16.65 4.13 19.53
C LEU A 21 -17.77 5.04 20.02
N ARG A 22 -18.61 4.56 20.96
CA ARG A 22 -19.68 5.37 21.56
C ARG A 22 -19.16 6.31 22.64
N THR A 23 -18.20 5.85 23.43
CA THR A 23 -17.67 6.60 24.59
C THR A 23 -16.47 7.48 24.23
N ARG A 24 -15.75 7.14 23.16
CA ARG A 24 -14.59 7.87 22.64
C ARG A 24 -14.70 7.96 21.10
N PRO A 25 -15.57 8.82 20.56
CA PRO A 25 -15.75 8.92 19.11
C PRO A 25 -14.43 9.32 18.41
N VAL A 26 -14.27 8.87 17.18
CA VAL A 26 -13.15 9.23 16.32
C VAL A 26 -13.35 10.65 15.78
N PRO A 27 -12.34 11.54 15.89
CA PRO A 27 -12.39 12.86 15.26
C PRO A 27 -12.54 12.76 13.73
N ARG A 28 -13.25 13.71 13.12
CA ARG A 28 -13.46 13.71 11.66
C ARG A 28 -12.17 13.82 10.85
N THR A 29 -11.17 14.50 11.40
CA THR A 29 -9.84 14.66 10.80
C THR A 29 -8.78 14.44 11.87
N ARG A 30 -7.82 13.56 11.57
CA ARG A 30 -6.66 13.28 12.40
C ARG A 30 -5.48 12.94 11.48
N ASN A 31 -4.31 13.45 11.85
CA ASN A 31 -3.06 13.15 11.15
C ASN A 31 -2.22 12.24 12.05
N PHE A 32 -1.69 11.17 11.46
CA PHE A 32 -0.78 10.26 12.15
C PHE A 32 0.62 10.43 11.60
N THR A 33 1.62 10.41 12.49
CA THR A 33 3.02 10.34 12.05
C THR A 33 3.33 8.89 11.75
N CYS A 34 3.88 8.63 10.55
CA CYS A 34 4.25 7.30 10.12
C CYS A 34 5.77 7.14 10.13
N ARG A 35 6.23 5.96 10.54
CA ARG A 35 7.59 5.49 10.29
C ARG A 35 7.58 4.64 9.03
N SER A 36 8.32 5.07 8.00
CA SER A 36 8.38 4.37 6.72
C SER A 36 9.49 3.32 6.68
N PHE A 37 9.19 2.18 6.05
CA PHE A 37 10.11 1.08 5.76
C PHE A 37 10.00 0.72 4.27
N GLY A 38 11.09 0.25 3.66
CA GLY A 38 11.12 -0.16 2.26
C GLY A 38 12.25 0.49 1.46
N PRO A 39 12.48 0.05 0.22
CA PRO A 39 13.49 0.61 -0.67
C PRO A 39 13.33 2.12 -0.86
N ASP A 40 12.09 2.60 -0.87
CA ASP A 40 11.73 4.00 -1.12
C ASP A 40 11.32 4.79 0.12
N ALA A 41 11.80 4.38 1.30
CA ALA A 41 11.75 5.24 2.48
C ALA A 41 12.72 6.45 2.39
N VAL A 42 13.29 6.73 1.20
CA VAL A 42 14.28 7.78 0.94
C VAL A 42 13.65 9.05 0.36
N PRO A 43 14.13 10.25 0.74
CA PRO A 43 13.49 11.54 0.43
C PRO A 43 13.54 11.96 -1.05
N ASN A 44 14.33 11.30 -1.90
CA ASN A 44 14.55 11.66 -3.31
C ASN A 44 13.82 10.73 -4.29
N ILE A 45 12.75 10.05 -3.86
CA ILE A 45 12.08 9.05 -4.71
C ILE A 45 11.59 9.60 -6.05
N ASN A 46 11.17 10.87 -6.08
CA ASN A 46 10.73 11.51 -7.31
C ASN A 46 11.80 11.56 -8.42
N GLU A 47 13.09 11.45 -8.06
CA GLU A 47 14.21 11.43 -9.00
C GLU A 47 14.60 10.01 -9.44
N LEU A 48 14.18 8.98 -8.69
CA LEU A 48 14.59 7.59 -8.91
C LEU A 48 13.54 6.78 -9.67
N VAL A 49 12.26 7.18 -9.57
CA VAL A 49 11.14 6.54 -10.28
C VAL A 49 11.24 6.75 -11.79
N GLN A 50 11.08 5.66 -12.54
CA GLN A 50 11.08 5.69 -13.99
C GLN A 50 9.68 5.97 -14.55
N PRO A 51 9.54 6.71 -15.66
CA PRO A 51 8.29 6.78 -16.40
C PRO A 51 7.83 5.38 -16.83
N LEU A 52 6.53 5.10 -16.74
CA LEU A 52 6.02 3.75 -17.04
C LEU A 52 6.29 3.30 -18.49
N GLU A 53 6.36 4.23 -19.43
CA GLU A 53 6.69 3.90 -20.82
C GLU A 53 8.12 3.39 -20.98
N ASP A 54 9.08 3.89 -20.19
CA ASP A 54 10.46 3.42 -20.20
C ASP A 54 10.54 2.01 -19.60
N VAL A 55 9.85 1.79 -18.47
CA VAL A 55 9.70 0.48 -17.82
C VAL A 55 9.07 -0.55 -18.75
N ARG A 56 8.13 -0.13 -19.60
CA ARG A 56 7.50 -0.99 -20.63
C ARG A 56 8.44 -1.30 -21.80
N GLN A 57 9.33 -0.39 -22.16
CA GLN A 57 10.31 -0.65 -23.22
C GLN A 57 11.37 -1.66 -22.76
N ASP A 58 11.72 -1.64 -21.48
CA ASP A 58 12.64 -2.60 -20.86
C ASP A 58 12.00 -3.96 -20.53
N ALA A 59 10.70 -4.12 -20.81
CA ALA A 59 9.95 -5.34 -20.57
C ALA A 59 10.40 -6.48 -21.51
N ASP A 60 11.02 -7.51 -20.93
CA ASP A 60 11.32 -8.76 -21.64
C ASP A 60 10.45 -9.92 -21.09
N PRO A 61 9.51 -10.46 -21.89
CA PRO A 61 8.68 -11.60 -21.50
C PRO A 61 9.49 -12.86 -21.16
N ALA A 62 10.74 -13.00 -21.62
CA ALA A 62 11.58 -14.13 -21.23
C ALA A 62 11.97 -14.09 -19.74
N THR A 63 11.73 -12.98 -19.05
CA THR A 63 12.08 -12.80 -17.64
C THR A 63 10.99 -13.26 -16.66
N TYR A 64 9.85 -13.78 -17.16
CA TYR A 64 8.90 -14.48 -16.29
C TYR A 64 9.58 -15.68 -15.61
N VAL A 65 9.31 -15.84 -14.32
CA VAL A 65 9.78 -17.03 -13.57
C VAL A 65 9.17 -18.32 -14.14
N ASN A 66 7.92 -18.27 -14.59
CA ASN A 66 7.23 -19.38 -15.21
C ASN A 66 7.22 -19.23 -16.76
N PRO A 67 7.87 -20.15 -17.49
CA PRO A 67 7.94 -20.10 -18.96
C PRO A 67 6.59 -20.20 -19.69
N MET A 68 5.53 -20.67 -19.02
CA MET A 68 4.19 -20.70 -19.59
C MET A 68 3.58 -19.28 -19.67
N ASP A 69 3.87 -18.44 -18.68
CA ASP A 69 3.34 -17.07 -18.62
C ASP A 69 4.01 -16.19 -19.70
N ALA A 70 5.30 -16.44 -19.98
CA ALA A 70 6.01 -15.85 -21.11
C ALA A 70 5.34 -16.12 -22.47
N GLN A 71 4.81 -17.33 -22.67
CA GLN A 71 4.10 -17.71 -23.91
C GLN A 71 2.74 -17.04 -24.03
N LEU A 72 2.10 -16.75 -22.89
CA LEU A 72 0.79 -16.12 -22.83
C LEU A 72 0.85 -14.60 -22.71
N PHE A 73 2.03 -14.00 -22.61
CA PHE A 73 2.24 -12.56 -22.33
C PHE A 73 1.36 -11.62 -23.16
N ALA A 74 1.20 -11.87 -24.46
CA ALA A 74 0.38 -11.02 -25.33
C ALA A 74 -1.13 -11.01 -24.96
N SER A 75 -1.57 -12.01 -24.20
CA SER A 75 -2.95 -12.21 -23.74
C SER A 75 -3.12 -12.16 -22.22
N LEU A 76 -2.01 -12.22 -21.47
CA LEU A 76 -2.00 -12.18 -20.02
C LEU A 76 -2.19 -10.73 -19.58
N GLN A 77 -3.17 -10.50 -18.70
CA GLN A 77 -3.22 -9.26 -17.95
C GLN A 77 -2.18 -9.36 -16.85
N ASP A 78 -1.19 -8.48 -16.87
CA ASP A 78 -0.13 -8.44 -15.87
C ASP A 78 -0.58 -7.54 -14.70
N ASP A 79 -0.90 -8.17 -13.57
CA ASP A 79 -1.44 -7.48 -12.39
C ASP A 79 -0.45 -6.44 -11.81
N ILE A 80 0.86 -6.67 -11.96
CA ILE A 80 1.89 -5.72 -11.50
C ILE A 80 1.95 -4.52 -12.42
N TRP A 81 1.78 -4.71 -13.73
CA TRP A 81 1.65 -3.59 -14.67
C TRP A 81 0.41 -2.75 -14.40
N ASP A 82 -0.72 -3.38 -14.06
CA ASP A 82 -1.94 -2.64 -13.69
C ASP A 82 -1.77 -1.89 -12.38
N LEU A 83 -1.10 -2.47 -11.38
CA LEU A 83 -0.71 -1.77 -10.16
C LEU A 83 0.13 -0.52 -10.48
N LEU A 84 1.14 -0.63 -11.35
CA LEU A 84 1.98 0.50 -11.74
C LEU A 84 1.18 1.66 -12.35
N LYS A 85 0.17 1.36 -13.19
CA LYS A 85 -0.73 2.39 -13.74
C LYS A 85 -1.58 3.04 -12.67
N GLU A 86 -2.12 2.26 -11.74
CA GLU A 86 -2.91 2.81 -10.62
C GLU A 86 -2.06 3.75 -9.76
N ILE A 87 -0.78 3.42 -9.56
CA ILE A 87 0.17 4.31 -8.86
C ILE A 87 0.35 5.62 -9.62
N GLU A 88 0.65 5.57 -10.93
CA GLU A 88 0.83 6.79 -11.74
C GLU A 88 -0.46 7.64 -11.81
N LEU A 89 -1.63 6.99 -11.79
CA LEU A 89 -2.92 7.70 -11.75
C LEU A 89 -3.15 8.44 -10.43
N HIS A 90 -2.63 7.90 -9.33
CA HIS A 90 -2.88 8.37 -7.96
C HIS A 90 -1.66 9.01 -7.28
N GLU A 91 -0.55 9.21 -7.99
CA GLU A 91 0.69 9.75 -7.40
C GLU A 91 0.60 11.23 -6.99
N PHE A 92 -0.40 11.97 -7.46
CA PHE A 92 -0.58 13.38 -7.11
C PHE A 92 -1.59 13.55 -5.98
N ASP A 93 -1.15 14.13 -4.87
CA ASP A 93 -2.01 14.52 -3.76
C ASP A 93 -2.62 15.89 -4.04
N TYR A 94 -3.96 15.98 -3.95
CA TYR A 94 -4.72 17.21 -4.13
C TYR A 94 -5.48 17.55 -2.85
N ASN A 95 -5.49 18.82 -2.47
CA ASN A 95 -6.32 19.28 -1.36
C ASN A 95 -7.81 19.38 -1.74
N GLU A 96 -8.69 19.68 -0.77
CA GLU A 96 -10.13 19.86 -1.01
C GLU A 96 -10.45 20.99 -2.01
N ALA A 97 -9.54 21.95 -2.20
CA ALA A 97 -9.66 23.02 -3.17
C ALA A 97 -9.13 22.64 -4.58
N GLY A 98 -8.63 21.41 -4.76
CA GLY A 98 -8.07 20.91 -6.01
C GLY A 98 -6.63 21.37 -6.29
N GLU A 99 -5.93 21.94 -5.32
CA GLU A 99 -4.53 22.34 -5.46
C GLU A 99 -3.60 21.16 -5.16
N MET A 100 -2.60 20.96 -6.02
CA MET A 100 -1.59 19.92 -5.85
C MET A 100 -0.74 20.22 -4.60
N ARG A 101 -0.71 19.30 -3.66
CA ARG A 101 0.12 19.35 -2.45
C ARG A 101 1.49 18.71 -2.65
N GLY A 102 1.56 17.67 -3.48
CA GLY A 102 2.79 16.97 -3.74
C GLY A 102 2.60 15.79 -4.67
N ARG A 103 3.72 15.10 -4.90
CA ARG A 103 3.79 13.86 -5.66
C ARG A 103 4.38 12.76 -4.77
N ASP A 104 3.63 11.69 -4.56
CA ASP A 104 4.05 10.46 -3.90
C ASP A 104 3.88 9.28 -4.88
N PRO A 105 4.93 8.89 -5.61
CA PRO A 105 4.87 7.79 -6.58
C PRO A 105 4.98 6.40 -5.91
N THR A 106 4.81 6.31 -4.59
CA THR A 106 4.96 5.06 -3.85
C THR A 106 3.62 4.35 -3.64
N TRP A 107 3.69 3.07 -3.31
CA TRP A 107 2.55 2.26 -2.92
C TRP A 107 2.91 1.33 -1.77
N GLY A 108 1.90 0.82 -1.08
CA GLY A 108 2.08 -0.23 -0.11
C GLY A 108 1.03 -0.17 0.97
N PHE A 109 1.35 -0.78 2.10
CA PHE A 109 0.38 -1.01 3.17
C PHE A 109 0.68 -0.11 4.37
N TYR A 110 -0.39 0.26 5.06
CA TYR A 110 -0.30 0.78 6.41
C TYR A 110 -0.32 -0.37 7.41
N ALA A 111 0.60 -0.34 8.36
CA ALA A 111 0.62 -1.23 9.51
C ALA A 111 0.35 -0.41 10.77
N PHE A 112 -0.63 -0.85 11.57
CA PHE A 112 -1.04 -0.15 12.79
C PHE A 112 -0.56 -0.93 14.01
N VAL A 113 0.20 -0.28 14.89
CA VAL A 113 0.63 -0.89 16.14
C VAL A 113 -0.47 -0.73 17.17
N THR A 114 -0.88 -1.84 17.76
CA THR A 114 -1.91 -1.87 18.82
C THR A 114 -1.39 -2.40 20.16
N ASP A 115 -0.22 -3.06 20.16
CA ASP A 115 0.50 -3.48 21.37
C ASP A 115 1.85 -2.76 21.43
N TYR A 116 2.06 -2.01 22.51
CA TYR A 116 3.22 -1.15 22.73
C TYR A 116 4.18 -1.70 23.78
N SER A 117 4.09 -2.99 24.11
CA SER A 117 5.08 -3.63 24.97
C SER A 117 6.47 -3.56 24.34
N ALA A 118 7.51 -3.32 25.15
CA ALA A 118 8.89 -3.15 24.65
C ALA A 118 9.36 -4.30 23.74
N ASN A 119 8.96 -5.54 24.07
CA ASN A 119 9.27 -6.73 23.28
C ASN A 119 8.61 -6.73 21.89
N VAL A 120 7.42 -6.11 21.75
CA VAL A 120 6.75 -5.96 20.44
C VAL A 120 7.43 -4.87 19.64
N LEU A 121 7.67 -3.71 20.25
CA LEU A 121 8.31 -2.56 19.57
C LEU A 121 9.70 -2.92 19.02
N ASP A 122 10.49 -3.68 19.78
CA ASP A 122 11.81 -4.16 19.35
C ASP A 122 11.77 -5.08 18.12
N LYS A 123 10.63 -5.75 17.88
CA LYS A 123 10.45 -6.70 16.76
C LYS A 123 9.86 -6.08 15.51
N ILE A 124 9.28 -4.88 15.59
CA ILE A 124 8.65 -4.21 14.45
C ILE A 124 9.60 -4.11 13.25
N PRO A 125 10.87 -3.65 13.40
CA PRO A 125 11.77 -3.54 12.24
C PRO A 125 11.95 -4.87 11.49
N GLN A 126 12.19 -5.95 12.24
CA GLN A 126 12.35 -7.28 11.65
C GLN A 126 11.06 -7.78 10.98
N ALA A 127 9.90 -7.52 11.58
CA ALA A 127 8.61 -7.88 10.99
C ALA A 127 8.37 -7.13 9.67
N MET A 128 8.73 -5.85 9.60
CA MET A 128 8.62 -5.06 8.37
C MET A 128 9.57 -5.56 7.28
N ASP A 129 10.82 -5.89 7.63
CA ASP A 129 11.79 -6.48 6.69
C ASP A 129 11.26 -7.79 6.09
N HIS A 130 10.67 -8.65 6.92
CA HIS A 130 10.04 -9.89 6.44
C HIS A 130 8.86 -9.63 5.51
N LEU A 131 8.01 -8.65 5.83
CA LEU A 131 6.86 -8.32 4.99
C LEU A 131 7.30 -7.75 3.63
N ILE A 132 8.29 -6.86 3.61
CA ILE A 132 8.91 -6.34 2.38
C ILE A 132 9.44 -7.49 1.53
N GLU A 133 10.17 -8.42 2.15
CA GLU A 133 10.77 -9.54 1.42
C GLU A 133 9.71 -10.51 0.87
N VAL A 134 8.63 -10.77 1.61
CA VAL A 134 7.52 -11.60 1.14
C VAL A 134 6.80 -10.94 -0.04
N THR A 135 6.49 -9.64 0.06
CA THR A 135 5.87 -8.89 -1.04
C THR A 135 6.74 -8.94 -2.29
N ARG A 136 8.04 -8.64 -2.16
CA ARG A 136 9.00 -8.68 -3.27
C ARG A 136 9.02 -10.05 -3.95
N ARG A 137 9.07 -11.13 -3.18
CA ARG A 137 9.06 -12.50 -3.73
C ARG A 137 7.76 -12.83 -4.45
N ASN A 138 6.63 -12.38 -3.90
CA ASN A 138 5.32 -12.63 -4.49
C ASN A 138 5.16 -11.90 -5.83
N SER A 139 5.51 -10.60 -5.86
CA SER A 139 5.48 -9.81 -7.11
C SER A 139 6.34 -10.43 -8.19
N ARG A 140 7.60 -10.81 -7.87
CA ARG A 140 8.52 -11.46 -8.81
C ARG A 140 8.00 -12.79 -9.37
N ALA A 141 7.17 -13.51 -8.63
CA ALA A 141 6.61 -14.77 -9.10
C ALA A 141 5.44 -14.57 -10.10
N GLN A 142 4.86 -13.37 -10.16
CA GLN A 142 3.62 -13.08 -10.89
C GLN A 142 3.81 -12.25 -12.16
N SER A 143 4.99 -11.66 -12.37
CA SER A 143 5.22 -10.71 -13.46
C SER A 143 6.69 -10.74 -13.92
N ILE A 144 6.99 -9.98 -14.97
CA ILE A 144 8.33 -9.81 -15.53
C ILE A 144 9.23 -8.96 -14.63
N THR A 145 10.54 -9.06 -14.85
CA THR A 145 11.54 -8.40 -13.99
C THR A 145 11.41 -6.87 -14.03
N ALA A 146 11.22 -6.24 -15.20
CA ALA A 146 11.11 -4.77 -15.29
C ALA A 146 9.95 -4.21 -14.45
N TYR A 147 8.76 -4.80 -14.56
CA TYR A 147 7.59 -4.35 -13.81
C TYR A 147 7.74 -4.62 -12.31
N THR A 148 8.26 -5.79 -11.95
CA THR A 148 8.39 -6.17 -10.56
C THR A 148 9.49 -5.40 -9.85
N ASP A 149 10.60 -5.09 -10.51
CA ASP A 149 11.66 -4.28 -9.93
C ASP A 149 11.19 -2.83 -9.76
N GLU A 150 10.48 -2.24 -10.72
CA GLU A 150 9.89 -0.90 -10.55
C GLU A 150 8.82 -0.88 -9.44
N ALA A 151 7.93 -1.87 -9.40
CA ALA A 151 6.93 -1.97 -8.34
C ALA A 151 7.61 -2.17 -6.97
N CYS A 152 8.66 -3.01 -6.88
CA CYS A 152 9.40 -3.20 -5.64
C CYS A 152 10.18 -1.96 -5.24
N HIS A 153 10.68 -1.18 -6.21
CA HIS A 153 11.30 0.10 -5.96
C HIS A 153 10.29 0.97 -5.23
N ARG A 154 9.15 1.26 -5.88
CA ARG A 154 8.03 2.09 -5.38
C ARG A 154 7.36 1.60 -4.09
N PHE A 155 7.76 0.45 -3.54
CA PHE A 155 7.11 -0.14 -2.38
C PHE A 155 7.55 0.52 -1.06
N LYS A 156 6.56 0.96 -0.27
CA LYS A 156 6.73 1.62 1.04
C LYS A 156 5.70 1.07 2.02
N LEU A 157 6.19 0.57 3.16
CA LEU A 157 5.35 0.26 4.32
C LEU A 157 5.34 1.47 5.27
N SER A 158 4.14 1.90 5.66
CA SER A 158 3.95 3.00 6.60
C SER A 158 3.45 2.45 7.94
N VAL A 159 4.30 2.47 8.96
CA VAL A 159 3.93 2.01 10.31
C VAL A 159 3.45 3.18 11.14
N VAL A 160 2.23 3.07 11.68
CA VAL A 160 1.64 4.06 12.58
C VAL A 160 1.83 3.60 14.02
N GLU A 161 2.60 4.38 14.77
CA GLU A 161 2.94 4.16 16.18
C GLU A 161 2.35 5.32 17.00
N ASP A 162 1.08 5.20 17.39
CA ASP A 162 0.36 6.18 18.21
C ASP A 162 -0.28 5.46 19.42
N GLU A 163 0.48 5.33 20.50
CA GLU A 163 0.07 4.56 21.68
C GLU A 163 -1.21 5.12 22.32
N GLU A 164 -1.34 6.45 22.39
CA GLU A 164 -2.48 7.12 23.01
C GLU A 164 -3.80 6.75 22.30
N THR A 165 -3.75 6.67 20.97
CA THR A 165 -4.93 6.41 20.15
C THR A 165 -5.13 4.92 19.88
N LEU A 166 -4.06 4.15 19.66
CA LEU A 166 -4.14 2.80 19.10
C LEU A 166 -3.86 1.68 20.10
N SER A 167 -3.39 1.98 21.32
CA SER A 167 -3.14 0.94 22.33
C SER A 167 -4.41 0.15 22.66
N GLY A 168 -4.35 -1.16 22.44
CA GLY A 168 -5.48 -2.08 22.59
C GLY A 168 -6.63 -1.84 21.60
N ALA A 169 -6.43 -1.08 20.53
CA ALA A 169 -7.47 -0.79 19.54
C ALA A 169 -7.92 -2.06 18.83
N SER A 170 -9.23 -2.19 18.65
CA SER A 170 -9.82 -3.23 17.82
C SER A 170 -9.75 -2.87 16.33
N ASP A 171 -9.93 -3.85 15.46
CA ASP A 171 -10.02 -3.63 14.01
C ASP A 171 -11.12 -2.62 13.64
N ASP A 172 -12.25 -2.62 14.36
CA ASP A 172 -13.33 -1.65 14.15
C ASP A 172 -12.90 -0.23 14.48
N ARG A 173 -12.08 -0.08 15.53
CA ARG A 173 -11.51 1.23 15.89
C ARG A 173 -10.53 1.70 14.84
N ILE A 174 -9.66 0.83 14.33
CA ILE A 174 -8.72 1.15 13.25
C ILE A 174 -9.48 1.58 11.99
N ARG A 175 -10.51 0.82 11.57
CA ARG A 175 -11.33 1.19 10.40
C ARG A 175 -11.99 2.55 10.56
N GLU A 176 -12.50 2.87 11.75
CA GLU A 176 -13.10 4.18 11.99
C GLU A 176 -12.05 5.31 11.98
N GLU A 177 -10.88 5.12 12.61
CA GLU A 177 -9.78 6.12 12.66
C GLU A 177 -9.20 6.42 11.27
N PHE A 178 -9.24 5.46 10.34
CA PHE A 178 -8.64 5.58 9.01
C PHE A 178 -9.66 5.54 7.85
N GLN A 179 -10.95 5.50 8.16
CA GLN A 179 -12.05 5.38 7.18
C GLN A 179 -11.85 4.22 6.17
N ALA A 180 -11.29 3.11 6.67
CA ALA A 180 -10.86 1.94 5.89
C ALA A 180 -11.95 0.85 5.73
#